data_AF-A0A944YU11-F1
#
_entry.id   AF-A0A944YU11-F1
#
_cell.length_a   1.000
_cell.length_b   1.000
_cell.length_c   1.000
_cell.angle_alpha   90.00
_cell.angle_beta   90.00
_cell.angle_gamma   90.00
#
_symmetry.space_group_name_H-M   'P 1'
#
loop_
_entity.id
_entity.type
_entity.pdbx_description
1 polymer ?
#
loop_
_entity_poly.entity_id
_entity_poly.type
_entity_poly.pdbx_seq_one_letter_code
_entity_poly.pdbx_strand_id
1 'polypeptide(L)' 'MSNKGDSRIVEKFLEDNNMTYLFLLLANLEAERISNLPFTVKRTLQGKLTTTALEHIAANEIPDYVVEVEDDEEDVT' A
#
# COMPACT_ATOMS: atom_id res chain seq x y z
N MET A 1 -3.83 2.61 18.50
CA MET A 1 -3.66 4.07 18.36
C MET A 1 -3.63 4.37 16.87
N SER A 2 -4.58 5.14 16.34
CA SER A 2 -4.60 5.50 14.92
C SER A 2 -3.50 6.53 14.68
N ASN A 3 -2.56 6.19 13.81
CA ASN A 3 -1.41 7.01 13.46
C ASN A 3 -1.92 8.25 12.70
N LYS A 4 -2.01 9.39 13.39
CA LYS A 4 -2.60 10.63 12.85
C LYS A 4 -1.84 11.24 11.67
N GLY A 5 -0.65 10.73 11.34
CA GLY A 5 0.17 11.22 10.22
C GLY A 5 -0.36 10.80 8.85
N ASP A 6 -0.90 9.59 8.79
CA ASP A 6 -1.19 8.89 7.53
C ASP A 6 -2.43 9.45 6.80
N SER A 7 -3.41 9.96 7.55
CA SER A 7 -4.61 10.61 6.98
C SER A 7 -4.31 11.97 6.33
N ARG A 8 -3.29 12.69 6.81
CA ARG A 8 -3.07 14.09 6.40
C ARG A 8 -2.63 14.22 4.96
N ILE A 9 -1.90 13.25 4.42
CA ILE A 9 -1.44 13.30 3.03
C ILE A 9 -2.61 13.10 2.05
N VAL A 10 -3.53 12.19 2.39
CA VAL A 10 -4.76 11.97 1.62
C VAL A 10 -5.67 13.19 1.70
N GLU A 11 -5.88 13.74 2.90
CA GLU A 11 -6.66 14.97 3.10
C GLU A 11 -6.09 16.12 2.27
N LYS A 12 -4.77 16.35 2.34
CA LYS A 12 -4.10 17.39 1.55
C LYS A 12 -4.26 17.17 0.05
N PHE A 13 -4.10 15.95 -0.45
CA PHE A 13 -4.31 15.67 -1.87
C PHE A 13 -5.72 16.06 -2.32
N LEU A 14 -6.74 15.73 -1.52
CA LEU A 14 -8.14 16.04 -1.82
C LEU A 14 -8.45 17.54 -1.72
N GLU A 15 -7.79 18.28 -0.83
CA GLU A 15 -7.91 19.74 -0.71
C GLU A 15 -7.26 20.47 -1.89
N ASP A 16 -6.07 20.03 -2.30
CA ASP A 16 -5.28 20.69 -3.34
C ASP A 16 -5.75 20.32 -4.77
N ASN A 17 -6.47 19.20 -4.94
CA ASN A 17 -6.81 18.64 -6.26
C ASN A 17 -8.30 18.32 -6.40
N ASN A 18 -8.89 18.70 -7.55
CA ASN A 18 -10.27 18.32 -7.90
C ASN A 18 -10.32 17.06 -8.78
N MET A 19 -9.71 15.97 -8.32
CA MET A 19 -9.57 14.71 -9.07
C MET A 19 -9.99 13.47 -8.26
N THR A 20 -10.94 13.61 -7.33
CA THR A 20 -11.33 12.56 -6.39
C THR A 20 -11.71 11.23 -7.05
N TYR A 21 -12.44 11.26 -8.17
CA TYR A 21 -12.82 10.03 -8.86
C TYR A 21 -11.60 9.28 -9.42
N LEU A 22 -10.69 10.00 -10.09
CA LEU A 22 -9.46 9.41 -10.62
C LEU A 22 -8.57 8.91 -9.49
N PHE A 23 -8.45 9.67 -8.41
CA PHE A 23 -7.72 9.25 -7.21
C PHE A 23 -8.24 7.92 -6.66
N LEU A 24 -9.56 7.76 -6.51
CA LEU A 24 -10.15 6.52 -6.03
C LEU A 24 -9.98 5.36 -7.03
N LEU A 25 -10.03 5.64 -8.34
CA LEU A 25 -9.76 4.63 -9.37
C LEU A 25 -8.34 4.09 -9.24
N LEU A 26 -7.35 4.98 -9.10
CA LEU A 26 -5.94 4.61 -8.93
C LEU A 26 -5.70 3.89 -7.60
N ALA A 27 -6.33 4.33 -6.51
CA ALA A 27 -6.20 3.68 -5.22
C ALA A 27 -6.80 2.26 -5.23
N ASN A 28 -7.87 2.02 -5.99
CA ASN A 28 -8.41 0.68 -6.18
C ASN A 28 -7.45 -0.23 -6.95
N LEU A 29 -6.82 0.28 -8.01
CA LEU A 29 -5.81 -0.48 -8.77
C LEU A 29 -4.59 -0.80 -7.90
N GLU A 30 -4.15 0.14 -7.07
CA GLU A 30 -3.04 -0.10 -6.14
C GLU A 30 -3.43 -1.10 -5.04
N ALA A 31 -4.65 -1.02 -4.50
CA ALA A 31 -5.13 -2.00 -3.54
C ALA A 31 -5.17 -3.42 -4.13
N GLU A 32 -5.57 -3.56 -5.40
CA GLU A 32 -5.51 -4.83 -6.14
C GLU A 32 -4.06 -5.30 -6.32
N ARG A 33 -3.15 -4.42 -6.73
CA ARG A 33 -1.72 -4.73 -6.86
C ARG A 33 -1.15 -5.24 -5.54
N ILE A 34 -1.39 -4.51 -4.45
CA ILE A 34 -0.90 -4.87 -3.12
C ILE A 34 -1.49 -6.21 -2.66
N SER A 35 -2.79 -6.45 -2.91
CA SER A 35 -3.45 -7.72 -2.57
C SER A 35 -2.82 -8.92 -3.28
N ASN A 36 -2.31 -8.71 -4.49
CA ASN A 36 -1.64 -9.73 -5.30
C ASN A 36 -0.15 -9.93 -4.94
N LEU A 37 0.41 -9.16 -4.00
CA LEU A 37 1.77 -9.37 -3.53
C LEU A 37 1.90 -10.68 -2.74
N PRO A 38 3.10 -11.28 -2.69
CA PRO A 38 3.39 -12.43 -1.86
C PRO A 38 3.00 -12.22 -0.39
N PHE A 39 2.60 -13.29 0.30
CA PHE A 39 2.20 -13.21 1.71
C PHE A 39 3.31 -12.62 2.60
N THR A 40 4.57 -12.97 2.32
CA THR A 40 5.75 -12.45 3.01
C THR A 40 5.83 -10.92 2.95
N VAL A 41 5.53 -10.32 1.79
CA VAL A 41 5.41 -8.86 1.63
C VAL A 41 4.23 -8.33 2.43
N LYS A 42 3.03 -8.89 2.21
CA LYS A 42 1.80 -8.35 2.82
C LYS A 42 1.83 -8.37 4.34
N ARG A 43 2.60 -9.29 4.95
CA ARG A 43 2.81 -9.36 6.40
C ARG A 43 3.62 -8.17 6.95
N THR A 44 4.45 -7.52 6.15
CA THR A 44 5.20 -6.33 6.58
C THR A 44 4.37 -5.06 6.50
N LEU A 45 3.31 -5.06 5.68
CA LEU A 45 2.36 -3.96 5.57
C LEU A 45 1.55 -3.83 6.85
N GLN A 46 1.64 -2.67 7.50
CA GLN A 46 0.89 -2.39 8.70
C GLN A 46 -0.47 -1.77 8.34
N GLY A 47 -1.54 -2.22 9.00
CA GLY A 47 -2.87 -1.63 8.84
C GLY A 47 -3.71 -2.24 7.72
N LYS A 48 -4.63 -1.44 7.17
CA LYS A 48 -5.55 -1.88 6.11
C LYS A 48 -4.93 -1.60 4.75
N LEU A 49 -4.97 -2.57 3.83
CA LEU A 49 -4.43 -2.42 2.46
C LEU A 49 -5.01 -1.21 1.73
N THR A 50 -6.30 -0.94 1.92
CA THR A 50 -6.98 0.21 1.32
C THR A 50 -6.42 1.53 1.81
N THR A 51 -5.96 1.60 3.06
CA THR A 51 -5.35 2.80 3.65
C THR A 51 -3.97 3.04 3.04
N THR A 52 -3.14 1.99 3.00
CA THR A 52 -1.83 2.01 2.33
C THR A 52 -1.93 2.40 0.85
N ALA A 53 -2.92 1.86 0.12
CA ALA A 53 -3.12 2.21 -1.29
C ALA A 53 -3.48 3.69 -1.49
N LEU A 54 -4.35 4.25 -0.65
CA LEU A 54 -4.69 5.68 -0.68
C LEU A 54 -3.45 6.55 -0.43
N GLU A 55 -2.59 6.14 0.50
CA GLU A 55 -1.34 6.83 0.83
C GLU A 55 -0.35 6.82 -0.33
N HIS A 56 -0.11 5.66 -0.96
CA HIS A 56 0.79 5.58 -2.12
C HIS A 56 0.36 6.52 -3.24
N ILE A 57 -0.94 6.54 -3.57
CA ILE A 57 -1.46 7.41 -4.63
C ILE A 57 -1.40 8.88 -4.21
N ALA A 58 -1.76 9.21 -2.97
CA ALA A 58 -1.72 10.59 -2.48
C ALA A 58 -0.28 11.14 -2.41
N ALA A 59 0.69 10.30 -2.06
CA ALA A 59 2.11 10.62 -2.05
C ALA A 59 2.74 10.61 -3.45
N ASN A 60 2.08 10.00 -4.43
CA ASN A 60 2.67 9.64 -5.72
C ASN A 60 3.96 8.81 -5.55
N GLU A 61 3.96 7.91 -4.57
CA GLU A 61 5.06 7.01 -4.23
C GLU A 61 4.52 5.58 -4.16
N ILE A 62 4.74 4.80 -5.22
CA ILE A 62 4.36 3.37 -5.28
C ILE A 62 5.62 2.54 -5.02
N PRO A 63 5.74 1.86 -3.86
CA PRO A 63 6.94 1.11 -3.52
C PRO A 63 7.11 -0.16 -4.36
N ASP A 64 8.36 -0.43 -4.72
CA ASP A 64 8.81 -1.75 -5.14
C ASP A 64 9.09 -2.61 -3.89
N TYR A 65 8.40 -3.73 -3.78
CA TYR A 65 8.58 -4.66 -2.66
C TYR A 65 9.62 -5.71 -3.03
N VAL A 66 10.82 -5.57 -2.49
CA VAL A 66 11.86 -6.58 -2.57
C VAL A 66 11.76 -7.45 -1.32
N VAL A 67 11.56 -8.75 -1.51
CA VAL A 67 11.66 -9.73 -0.41
C VAL A 67 12.90 -10.55 -0.67
N GLU A 68 13.80 -10.55 0.29
CA GLU A 68 14.83 -11.58 0.36
C GLU A 68 14.11 -12.89 0.66
N VAL A 69 14.05 -13.76 -0.35
CA VAL A 69 13.57 -15.12 -0.17
C VAL A 69 14.70 -15.80 0.60
N GLU A 70 14.56 -15.93 1.92
CA GLU A 70 15.34 -16.94 2.63
C GLU A 70 14.86 -18.27 2.04
N ASP A 71 15.75 -18.96 1.32
CA ASP A 71 15.51 -20.33 0.90
C ASP A 71 15.33 -21.14 2.18
N ASP A 72 14.08 -21.28 2.64
CA ASP A 72 13.71 -22.29 3.61
C ASP A 72 13.93 -23.63 2.90
N GLU A 73 15.17 -24.13 2.95
CA GLU A 73 15.49 -25.53 2.73
C GLU A 73 14.71 -26.33 3.78
N GLU A 74 13.43 -26.61 3.51
CA GLU A 74 12.68 -27.63 4.22
C GLU A 74 13.37 -28.97 3.95
N ASP A 75 14.18 -29.34 4.94
CA ASP A 75 14.84 -30.62 5.18
C ASP A 75 13.99 -31.79 4.66
N VAL A 76 14.43 -32.40 3.56
CA VAL A 76 13.92 -33.68 3.08
C VAL A 76 14.55 -34.77 3.95
N THR A 77 13.91 -35.13 5.06
CA THR A 77 14.25 -36.35 5.82
C THR A 77 13.02 -37.16 6.17
#